data_AF-A0A7V6H3B7-F1
#
_entry.id   AF-A0A7V6H3B7-F1
#
_cell.length_a   1.000
_cell.length_b   1.000
_cell.length_c   1.000
_cell.angle_alpha   90.00
_cell.angle_beta   90.00
_cell.angle_gamma   90.00
#
_symmetry.space_group_name_H-M   'P 1'
#
loop_
_entity.id
_entity.type
_entity.pdbx_description
1 polymer ?
#
loop_
_entity_poly.entity_id
_entity_poly.type
_entity_poly.pdbx_seq_one_letter_code
_entity_poly.pdbx_strand_id
1 'polypeptide(L)' 'SKYFTLKIGDLIYTGTPAGVGPVKIGDRLKGYIGDKLYFDFMVK' A
#
# COMPACT_ATOMS: atom_id res chain seq x y z
N SER A 1 15.47 10.75 14.75
CA SER A 1 14.13 10.21 15.02
C SER A 1 13.81 10.43 16.50
N LYS A 2 12.63 10.96 16.84
CA LYS A 2 12.33 11.37 18.22
C LYS A 2 11.70 10.27 19.09
N TYR A 3 11.27 9.16 18.48
CA TYR A 3 10.50 8.10 19.16
C TYR A 3 11.01 6.67 18.88
N PHE A 4 11.65 6.40 17.73
CA PHE A 4 12.11 5.06 17.33
C PHE A 4 13.38 5.14 16.48
N THR A 5 14.29 4.16 16.57
CA THR A 5 15.47 4.08 15.68
C THR A 5 15.11 3.36 14.40
N LEU A 6 15.41 3.96 13.24
CA LEU A 6 15.23 3.32 11.93
C LEU A 6 16.46 2.48 11.58
N LYS A 7 16.21 1.29 11.05
CA LYS A 7 17.22 0.36 10.54
C LYS A 7 17.05 0.19 9.03
N ILE A 8 18.12 -0.30 8.39
CA ILE A 8 18.07 -0.68 6.98
C ILE A 8 17.03 -1.79 6.82
N GLY A 9 16.14 -1.60 5.84
CA GLY A 9 15.03 -2.52 5.57
C GLY A 9 13.70 -2.12 6.20
N ASP A 10 13.68 -1.10 7.08
CA ASP A 10 12.44 -0.61 7.64
C ASP A 10 11.58 0.08 6.56
N LEU A 11 10.27 -0.18 6.60
CA LEU A 11 9.28 0.40 5.71
C LEU A 11 8.40 1.40 6.48
N ILE A 12 8.23 2.58 5.91
CA ILE A 12 7.37 3.63 6.47
C ILE A 12 6.15 3.79 5.57
N TYR A 13 4.97 3.60 6.14
CA TYR A 13 3.70 3.86 5.47
C TYR A 13 3.19 5.24 5.91
N THR A 14 3.06 6.17 4.96
CA THR A 14 2.71 7.58 5.21
C THR A 14 1.21 7.84 5.32
N GLY A 15 0.40 6.78 5.31
CA GLY A 15 -1.06 6.83 5.35
C GLY A 15 -1.71 6.63 3.98
N THR A 16 -3.03 6.44 3.97
CA THR A 16 -3.85 6.34 2.76
C THR A 16 -4.78 7.54 2.69
N PRO A 17 -4.97 8.19 1.52
CA PRO A 17 -5.97 9.24 1.36
C PRO A 17 -7.39 8.76 1.65
N ALA A 18 -8.34 9.69 1.71
CA ALA A 18 -9.75 9.37 1.81
C ALA A 18 -10.25 8.57 0.58
N GLY A 19 -11.34 7.83 0.75
CA GLY A 19 -11.91 6.97 -0.31
C GLY A 19 -11.60 5.48 -0.16
N VAL A 20 -11.15 5.05 1.02
CA VAL A 20 -10.99 3.63 1.35
C VAL A 20 -12.34 2.91 1.39
N GLY A 21 -12.34 1.62 1.05
CA GLY A 21 -13.54 0.77 1.02
C GLY A 21 -13.21 -0.70 1.22
N PRO A 22 -14.24 -1.55 1.36
CA PRO A 22 -14.06 -2.98 1.60
C PRO A 22 -13.46 -3.68 0.38
N VAL A 23 -12.63 -4.68 0.63
CA VAL A 23 -12.06 -5.60 -0.37
C VAL A 23 -12.73 -6.97 -0.20
N LYS A 24 -13.06 -7.64 -1.32
CA LYS A 24 -13.73 -8.93 -1.36
C LYS A 24 -12.95 -9.96 -2.17
N ILE A 25 -13.22 -11.23 -1.92
CA ILE A 25 -12.69 -12.34 -2.72
C ILE A 25 -13.16 -12.18 -4.16
N GLY A 26 -12.23 -12.36 -5.10
CA GLY A 26 -12.45 -12.15 -6.53
C GLY A 26 -12.11 -10.73 -7.02
N ASP A 27 -11.86 -9.78 -6.13
CA ASP A 27 -11.44 -8.43 -6.53
C ASP A 27 -10.06 -8.47 -7.18
N ARG A 28 -9.87 -7.67 -8.24
CA ARG A 28 -8.56 -7.43 -8.84
C ARG A 28 -8.05 -6.06 -8.41
N LEU A 29 -7.03 -6.04 -7.58
CA LEU A 29 -6.44 -4.82 -7.05
C LEU A 29 -5.25 -4.39 -7.90
N LYS A 30 -5.25 -3.12 -8.30
CA LYS A 30 -4.13 -2.47 -8.99
C LYS A 30 -3.66 -1.28 -8.18
N GLY A 31 -2.36 -1.22 -7.94
CA GLY A 31 -1.71 -0.15 -7.21
C GLY A 31 -0.72 0.59 -8.07
N TYR A 32 -0.79 1.92 -8.01
CA TYR A 32 0.03 2.82 -8.81
C TYR A 32 0.81 3.78 -7.91
N ILE A 33 2.01 4.16 -8.36
CA ILE A 33 2.74 5.31 -7.84
C ILE A 33 2.99 6.25 -9.02
N GLY A 34 2.33 7.40 -9.02
CA GLY A 34 2.16 8.20 -10.25
C GLY A 34 1.47 7.37 -11.32
N ASP A 35 2.01 7.38 -12.54
CA ASP A 35 1.45 6.62 -13.67
C ASP A 35 1.96 5.18 -13.76
N LYS A 36 2.89 4.78 -12.88
CA LYS A 36 3.51 3.46 -12.92
C LYS A 36 2.71 2.45 -12.11
N LEU A 37 2.37 1.32 -12.73
CA LEU A 37 1.80 0.16 -12.06
C LEU A 37 2.86 -0.55 -11.21
N TYR A 38 2.58 -0.75 -9.92
CA TYR A 38 3.46 -1.43 -8.97
C TYR A 38 2.96 -2.81 -8.56
N PHE A 39 1.65 -2.97 -8.43
CA PHE A 39 1.05 -4.27 -8.18
C PHE A 39 -0.25 -4.43 -8.94
N ASP A 40 -0.51 -5.65 -9.41
CA ASP A 40 -1.76 -6.08 -10.04
C ASP A 40 -1.98 -7.54 -9.65
N PHE A 41 -2.95 -7.79 -8.78
CA PHE A 41 -3.23 -9.13 -8.29
C PHE A 41 -4.71 -9.36 -8.04
N MET A 42 -5.11 -10.63 -8.04
CA MET A 42 -6.45 -11.05 -7.64
C MET A 42 -6.47 -11.46 -6.18
N VAL A 43 -7.47 -11.00 -5.45
CA VAL A 43 -7.77 -11.43 -4.09
C VAL A 43 -8.41 -12.82 -4.17
N LYS A 44 -7.74 -13.80 -3.59
CA LYS A 44 -8.22 -15.20 -3.52
C LYS A 44 -9.02 -15.45 -2.25
#